data_AF-A0A372QNM6-F1
#
_entry.id   AF-A0A372QNM6-F1
#
_cell.length_a   1.000
_cell.length_b   1.000
_cell.length_c   1.000
_cell.angle_alpha   90.00
_cell.angle_beta   90.00
_cell.angle_gamma   90.00
#
_symmetry.space_group_name_H-M   'P 1'
#
loop_
_entity.id
_entity.type
_entity.pdbx_description
1 polymer ?
#
loop_
_entity_poly.entity_id
_entity_poly.type
_entity_poly.pdbx_seq_one_letter_code
_entity_poly.pdbx_strand_id
1 'polypeptide(L)'
;MSRPSINHINGKNVLSVEQCYLFRHELPPVNSFDYNNCNGFIVYRSILHKELRGFGTEEISGIASETWHIAKEDFRIFFNDYARKINQAAKKKFSTFKQYEVKPIKRKNKTLSKYPYVKQEVVTKKVYEKEVEDFEFVSF
;
A
#
# COMPACT_ATOMS: atom_id res chain seq x y z
N MET A 1 8.98 -17.40 -24.65
CA MET A 1 8.17 -16.77 -23.57
C MET A 1 6.81 -16.43 -24.14
N SER A 2 5.75 -17.07 -23.68
CA SER A 2 4.39 -16.70 -24.10
C SER A 2 3.98 -15.39 -23.41
N ARG A 3 3.18 -14.58 -24.11
CA ARG A 3 2.77 -13.25 -23.65
C ARG A 3 1.50 -13.36 -22.82
N PRO A 4 1.36 -12.62 -21.71
CA PRO A 4 0.09 -12.57 -20.99
C PRO A 4 -0.99 -11.96 -21.89
N SER A 5 -2.22 -12.45 -21.74
CA SER A 5 -3.35 -12.03 -22.56
C SER A 5 -4.62 -11.88 -21.74
N ILE A 6 -5.52 -11.04 -22.25
CA ILE A 6 -6.86 -10.86 -21.70
C ILE A 6 -7.85 -11.22 -22.79
N ASN A 7 -8.74 -12.14 -22.45
CA ASN A 7 -9.78 -12.62 -23.34
C ASN A 7 -11.15 -12.29 -22.76
N HIS A 8 -12.12 -12.09 -23.63
CA HIS A 8 -13.51 -11.92 -23.22
C HIS A 8 -14.26 -13.23 -23.45
N ILE A 9 -14.69 -13.88 -22.38
CA ILE A 9 -15.38 -15.18 -22.42
C ILE A 9 -16.64 -15.06 -21.57
N ASN A 10 -17.81 -15.38 -22.15
CA ASN A 10 -19.10 -15.37 -21.48
C ASN A 10 -19.43 -14.04 -20.74
N GLY A 11 -19.09 -12.90 -21.34
CA GLY A 11 -19.33 -11.58 -20.72
C GLY A 11 -18.32 -11.18 -19.64
N LYS A 12 -17.33 -12.02 -19.35
CA LYS A 12 -16.31 -11.78 -18.33
C LYS A 12 -14.93 -11.59 -18.96
N ASN A 13 -14.13 -10.75 -18.33
CA ASN A 13 -12.72 -10.57 -18.70
C ASN A 13 -11.88 -11.61 -17.98
N VAL A 14 -11.05 -12.30 -18.73
CA VAL A 14 -10.33 -13.48 -18.28
C VAL A 14 -8.85 -13.31 -18.57
N LEU A 15 -8.02 -13.47 -17.53
CA LEU A 15 -6.57 -13.36 -17.57
C LEU A 15 -5.93 -14.73 -17.82
N SER A 16 -4.96 -14.76 -18.74
CA SER A 16 -4.08 -15.91 -18.95
C SER A 16 -2.62 -15.47 -18.91
N VAL A 17 -1.82 -16.10 -18.05
CA VAL A 17 -0.38 -15.91 -17.86
C VAL A 17 0.29 -17.28 -17.79
N GLU A 18 0.82 -17.73 -18.93
CA GLU A 18 1.38 -19.08 -19.05
C GLU A 18 2.61 -19.30 -18.16
N GLN A 19 3.41 -18.24 -17.93
CA GLN A 19 4.62 -18.28 -17.10
C GLN A 19 4.35 -18.70 -15.65
N CYS A 20 3.09 -18.54 -15.19
CA CYS A 20 2.68 -18.90 -13.83
C CYS A 20 1.65 -20.03 -13.81
N TYR A 21 1.44 -20.70 -14.95
CA TYR A 21 0.36 -21.66 -15.15
C TYR A 21 -1.03 -21.10 -14.80
N LEU A 22 -1.20 -19.77 -14.91
CA LEU A 22 -2.47 -19.11 -14.65
C LEU A 22 -3.26 -19.07 -15.95
N PHE A 23 -4.25 -19.96 -16.08
CA PHE A 23 -5.07 -20.04 -17.29
C PHE A 23 -6.52 -19.71 -16.97
N ARG A 24 -7.12 -18.89 -17.83
CA ARG A 24 -8.54 -18.57 -17.77
C ARG A 24 -9.02 -18.04 -16.41
N HIS A 25 -8.18 -17.27 -15.72
CA HIS A 25 -8.53 -16.68 -14.43
C HIS A 25 -9.53 -15.54 -14.62
N GLU A 26 -10.74 -15.69 -14.08
CA GLU A 26 -11.75 -14.63 -14.14
C GLU A 26 -11.30 -13.42 -13.33
N LEU A 27 -11.27 -12.25 -13.98
CA LEU A 27 -10.93 -11.03 -13.27
C LEU A 27 -12.03 -10.68 -12.26
N PRO A 28 -11.67 -10.38 -11.00
CA PRO A 28 -12.65 -9.99 -10.00
C PRO A 28 -13.32 -8.67 -10.42
N PRO A 29 -14.50 -8.32 -9.89
CA PRO A 29 -15.19 -7.08 -10.24
C PRO A 29 -14.48 -5.85 -9.65
N VAL A 30 -14.62 -4.69 -10.31
CA VAL A 30 -13.98 -3.42 -9.89
C VAL A 30 -14.23 -3.06 -8.42
N ASN A 31 -15.40 -3.42 -7.88
CA ASN A 31 -15.81 -3.07 -6.53
C ASN A 31 -15.19 -3.95 -5.44
N SER A 32 -14.56 -5.07 -5.78
CA SER A 32 -13.96 -6.00 -4.81
C SER A 32 -12.60 -5.54 -4.28
N PHE A 33 -12.10 -4.41 -4.75
CA PHE A 33 -10.81 -3.86 -4.33
C PHE A 33 -11.03 -2.76 -3.30
N ASP A 34 -10.22 -2.81 -2.23
CA ASP A 34 -10.30 -1.89 -1.07
C ASP A 34 -9.16 -0.88 -1.01
N TYR A 35 -8.36 -0.79 -2.07
CA TYR A 35 -7.25 0.15 -2.20
C TYR A 35 -7.58 1.31 -3.14
N ASN A 36 -6.91 2.45 -2.95
CA ASN A 36 -7.04 3.66 -3.78
C ASN A 36 -5.70 3.99 -4.48
N ASN A 37 -5.77 4.79 -5.54
CA ASN A 37 -4.62 5.28 -6.31
C ASN A 37 -3.72 4.17 -6.86
N CYS A 38 -4.30 3.07 -7.31
CA CYS A 38 -3.55 2.00 -7.96
C CYS A 38 -3.35 2.29 -9.45
N ASN A 39 -2.24 1.83 -10.01
CA ASN A 39 -2.00 1.81 -11.46
C ASN A 39 -2.26 0.40 -12.02
N GLY A 40 -2.26 0.25 -13.34
CA GLY A 40 -2.56 -1.04 -13.98
C GLY A 40 -1.62 -2.17 -13.54
N PHE A 41 -0.33 -1.86 -13.37
CA PHE A 41 0.66 -2.82 -12.91
C PHE A 41 0.40 -3.32 -11.48
N ILE A 42 0.06 -2.42 -10.55
CA ILE A 42 -0.26 -2.77 -9.17
C ILE A 42 -1.46 -3.71 -9.13
N VAL A 43 -2.51 -3.42 -9.91
CA VAL A 43 -3.70 -4.26 -9.97
C VAL A 43 -3.35 -5.65 -10.50
N TYR A 44 -2.64 -5.72 -11.62
CA TYR A 44 -2.15 -6.98 -12.19
C TYR A 44 -1.31 -7.79 -11.19
N ARG A 45 -0.30 -7.17 -10.58
CA ARG A 45 0.57 -7.83 -9.59
C ARG A 45 -0.22 -8.31 -8.36
N SER A 46 -1.22 -7.56 -7.91
CA SER A 46 -2.06 -7.97 -6.78
C SER A 46 -2.93 -9.20 -7.09
N ILE A 47 -3.40 -9.33 -8.34
CA ILE A 47 -4.11 -10.53 -8.79
C ILE A 47 -3.16 -11.72 -8.76
N LEU A 48 -1.94 -11.57 -9.29
CA LEU A 48 -0.94 -12.64 -9.23
C LEU A 48 -0.61 -13.04 -7.79
N HIS A 49 -0.42 -12.09 -6.87
CA HIS A 49 -0.21 -12.40 -5.45
C HIS A 49 -1.38 -13.16 -4.80
N LYS A 50 -2.61 -12.91 -5.26
CA LYS A 50 -3.78 -13.59 -4.73
C LYS A 50 -3.89 -15.02 -5.24
N GLU A 51 -3.58 -15.26 -6.50
CA GLU A 51 -3.70 -16.57 -7.14
C GLU A 51 -2.50 -17.47 -6.84
N LEU A 52 -1.29 -16.91 -6.80
CA LEU A 52 -0.05 -17.62 -6.53
C LEU A 52 0.28 -17.63 -5.03
N ARG A 53 -0.75 -17.74 -4.17
CA ARG A 53 -0.56 -17.84 -2.72
C ARG A 53 0.29 -19.06 -2.39
N GLY A 54 1.46 -18.82 -1.81
CA GLY A 54 2.44 -19.86 -1.47
C GLY A 54 3.79 -19.68 -2.17
N PHE A 55 3.86 -18.87 -3.23
CA PHE A 55 5.13 -18.45 -3.83
C PHE A 55 5.73 -17.24 -3.10
N GLY A 56 7.03 -17.05 -3.23
CA GLY A 56 7.72 -15.91 -2.63
C GLY A 56 7.23 -14.57 -3.19
N THR A 57 7.04 -13.57 -2.32
CA THR A 57 6.60 -12.23 -2.74
C THR A 57 7.52 -11.60 -3.80
N GLU A 58 8.83 -11.85 -3.68
CA GLU A 58 9.85 -11.38 -4.62
C GLU A 58 9.71 -12.07 -5.97
N GLU A 59 9.52 -13.40 -5.98
CA GLU A 59 9.34 -14.19 -7.20
C GLU A 59 8.12 -13.72 -7.99
N ILE A 60 6.98 -13.54 -7.30
CA ILE A 60 5.74 -13.05 -7.91
C ILE A 60 5.94 -11.64 -8.47
N SER A 61 6.71 -10.78 -7.78
CA SER A 61 6.99 -9.43 -8.25
C SER A 61 7.91 -9.42 -9.48
N GLY A 62 8.92 -10.29 -9.51
CA GLY A 62 9.79 -10.50 -10.68
C GLY A 62 9.00 -10.97 -11.89
N ILE A 63 8.21 -12.02 -11.72
CA ILE A 63 7.28 -12.55 -12.72
C ILE A 63 6.32 -11.45 -13.22
N ALA A 64 5.67 -10.72 -12.30
CA ALA A 64 4.75 -9.67 -12.68
C ALA A 64 5.45 -8.59 -13.53
N SER A 65 6.66 -8.20 -13.15
CA SER A 65 7.47 -7.24 -13.89
C SER A 65 7.80 -7.75 -15.30
N GLU A 66 8.37 -8.95 -15.41
CA GLU A 66 8.75 -9.56 -16.69
C GLU A 66 7.55 -9.72 -17.62
N THR A 67 6.47 -10.32 -17.11
CA THR A 67 5.23 -10.54 -17.85
C THR A 67 4.60 -9.22 -18.30
N TRP A 68 4.61 -8.18 -17.46
CA TRP A 68 4.14 -6.84 -17.81
C TRP A 68 4.99 -6.19 -18.92
N HIS A 69 6.31 -6.38 -18.89
CA HIS A 69 7.23 -5.84 -19.88
C HIS A 69 7.11 -6.52 -21.26
N ILE A 70 6.83 -7.82 -21.30
CA ILE A 70 6.61 -8.54 -22.57
C ILE A 70 5.16 -8.48 -23.09
N ALA A 71 4.23 -7.99 -22.28
CA ALA A 71 2.82 -7.88 -22.62
C ALA A 71 2.59 -6.95 -23.83
N LYS A 72 1.53 -7.23 -24.59
CA LYS A 72 1.06 -6.33 -25.66
C LYS A 72 0.55 -5.01 -25.08
N GLU A 73 0.57 -3.96 -25.89
CA GLU A 73 0.06 -2.63 -25.49
C GLU A 73 -1.40 -2.70 -25.01
N ASP A 74 -2.26 -3.44 -25.72
CA ASP A 74 -3.68 -3.64 -25.38
C ASP A 74 -3.88 -4.19 -23.96
N PHE A 75 -2.99 -5.07 -23.51
CA PHE A 75 -3.03 -5.64 -22.17
C PHE A 75 -2.79 -4.56 -21.11
N ARG A 76 -1.80 -3.69 -21.34
CA ARG A 76 -1.49 -2.59 -20.42
C ARG A 76 -2.59 -1.55 -20.44
N ILE A 77 -3.13 -1.23 -21.61
CA ILE A 77 -4.27 -0.31 -21.78
C ILE A 77 -5.47 -0.84 -20.97
N PHE A 78 -5.79 -2.13 -21.10
CA PHE A 78 -6.86 -2.76 -20.33
C PHE A 78 -6.63 -2.57 -18.83
N PHE A 79 -5.46 -2.94 -18.31
CA PHE A 79 -5.20 -2.86 -16.87
C PHE A 79 -5.16 -1.42 -16.35
N ASN A 80 -4.74 -0.46 -17.18
CA ASN A 80 -4.80 0.96 -16.85
C ASN A 80 -6.25 1.48 -16.77
N ASP A 81 -7.12 1.09 -17.70
CA ASP A 81 -8.56 1.39 -17.61
C ASP A 81 -9.20 0.71 -16.40
N TYR A 82 -8.81 -0.54 -16.15
CA TYR A 82 -9.28 -1.32 -15.02
C TYR A 82 -8.92 -0.65 -13.68
N ALA A 83 -7.66 -0.24 -13.52
CA ALA A 83 -7.20 0.51 -12.35
C ALA A 83 -7.91 1.86 -12.20
N ARG A 84 -8.16 2.58 -13.29
CA ARG A 84 -8.93 3.82 -13.28
C ARG A 84 -10.35 3.61 -12.74
N LYS A 85 -11.04 2.55 -13.18
CA LYS A 85 -12.37 2.19 -12.68
C LYS A 85 -12.34 1.83 -11.20
N ILE A 86 -11.31 1.10 -10.73
CA ILE A 86 -11.13 0.76 -9.31
C ILE A 86 -10.98 2.05 -8.48
N ASN A 87 -10.12 2.96 -8.92
CA ASN A 87 -9.90 4.23 -8.22
C ASN A 87 -11.18 5.09 -8.16
N GLN A 88 -12.00 5.08 -9.22
CA GLN A 88 -13.30 5.76 -9.23
C GLN A 88 -14.29 5.13 -8.25
N ALA A 89 -14.36 3.80 -8.20
CA ALA A 89 -15.22 3.08 -7.26
C ALA A 89 -14.80 3.34 -5.80
N ALA A 90 -13.49 3.30 -5.53
CA ALA A 90 -12.93 3.62 -4.22
C ALA A 90 -13.28 5.05 -3.79
N LYS A 91 -13.09 6.04 -4.68
CA LYS A 91 -13.46 7.44 -4.39
C LYS A 91 -14.92 7.59 -3.98
N LYS A 92 -15.85 6.89 -4.65
CA LYS A 92 -17.28 6.88 -4.29
C LYS A 92 -17.54 6.28 -2.90
N LYS A 93 -16.83 5.20 -2.53
CA LYS A 93 -16.92 4.63 -1.17
C LYS A 93 -16.47 5.65 -0.12
N PHE A 94 -15.33 6.30 -0.32
CA PHE A 94 -14.73 7.23 0.66
C PHE A 94 -15.37 8.62 0.70
N SER A 95 -16.02 9.09 -0.38
CA SER A 95 -16.77 10.36 -0.37
C SER A 95 -17.97 10.37 0.59
N THR A 96 -18.37 9.20 1.09
CA THR A 96 -19.48 9.05 2.05
C THR A 96 -19.05 9.33 3.50
N PHE A 97 -17.74 9.39 3.79
CA PHE A 97 -17.27 9.95 5.05
C PHE A 97 -17.46 11.46 5.00
N LYS A 98 -18.66 11.90 5.40
CA LYS A 98 -18.93 13.30 5.75
C LYS A 98 -17.78 13.76 6.64
N GLN A 99 -17.04 14.76 6.18
CA GLN A 99 -16.15 15.53 7.03
C GLN A 99 -17.01 16.06 8.17
N TYR A 100 -16.95 15.43 9.35
CA TYR A 100 -17.27 16.16 10.56
C TYR A 100 -16.29 17.33 10.56
N GLU A 101 -16.81 18.55 10.48
CA GLU A 101 -16.02 19.77 10.56
C GLU A 101 -15.33 19.81 11.92
N VAL A 102 -14.19 19.13 12.03
CA VAL A 102 -13.27 19.38 13.13
C VAL A 102 -12.71 20.75 12.83
N LYS A 103 -13.26 21.77 13.51
CA LYS A 103 -12.74 23.14 13.48
C LYS A 103 -11.22 23.05 13.56
N PRO A 104 -10.46 23.64 12.61
CA PRO A 104 -9.01 23.52 12.63
C PRO A 104 -8.51 24.10 13.95
N ILE A 105 -8.05 23.23 14.85
CA ILE A 105 -7.27 23.68 16.00
C ILE A 105 -6.03 24.31 15.37
N LYS A 106 -5.95 25.65 15.40
CA LYS A 106 -4.80 26.41 14.93
C LYS A 106 -3.56 25.83 15.61
N ARG A 107 -2.79 24.99 14.91
CA ARG A 107 -1.50 24.53 15.39
C ARG A 107 -0.63 25.78 15.50
N LYS A 108 -0.37 26.24 16.72
CA LYS A 108 0.68 27.23 16.96
C LYS A 108 1.95 26.65 16.36
N ASN A 109 2.54 27.34 15.38
CA ASN A 109 3.83 26.98 14.82
C ASN A 109 4.83 26.90 15.97
N LYS A 110 5.13 25.69 16.45
CA LYS A 110 6.31 25.46 17.27
C LYS A 110 7.48 25.60 16.32
N THR A 111 8.17 26.73 16.39
CA THR A 111 9.53 26.88 15.88
C THR A 111 10.30 25.62 16.28
N LEU A 112 10.73 24.84 15.28
CA LEU A 112 11.59 23.70 15.49
C LEU A 112 12.87 24.26 16.14
N SER A 113 13.01 24.06 17.45
CA SER A 113 14.25 24.38 18.15
C SER A 113 15.34 23.52 17.49
N LYS A 114 16.38 24.18 16.98
CA LYS A 114 17.47 23.59 16.17
C LYS A 114 18.23 22.45 16.89
N TYR A 115 17.98 22.25 18.19
CA TYR A 115 18.61 21.23 19.02
C TYR A 115 17.57 20.57 19.97
N PRO A 116 16.79 19.59 19.51
CA PRO A 116 15.89 18.83 20.39
C PRO A 116 16.68 18.05 21.47
N TYR A 117 17.91 17.64 21.15
CA TYR A 117 18.79 16.84 22.01
C TYR A 117 19.21 17.56 23.30
N VAL A 118 19.56 18.84 23.22
CA VAL A 118 20.02 19.65 24.37
C VAL A 118 18.93 19.80 25.44
N LYS A 119 17.66 19.83 25.05
CA LYS A 119 16.55 19.92 26.02
C LYS A 119 16.35 18.60 26.76
N GLN A 120 16.59 17.48 26.10
CA GLN A 120 16.42 16.16 26.70
C GLN A 120 17.51 15.94 27.75
N GLU A 121 18.78 16.25 27.45
CA GLU A 121 19.88 16.13 28.40
C GLU A 121 19.67 16.96 29.68
N VAL A 122 19.18 18.19 29.56
CA VAL A 122 18.89 19.05 30.73
C VAL A 122 17.77 18.46 31.59
N VAL A 123 16.77 17.81 30.98
CA VAL A 123 15.69 17.14 31.71
C VAL A 123 16.22 15.87 32.38
N THR A 124 16.98 15.03 31.66
CA THR A 124 17.54 13.81 32.23
C THR A 124 18.50 14.11 33.39
N LYS A 125 19.31 15.17 33.26
CA LYS A 125 20.21 15.61 34.34
C LYS A 125 19.45 15.96 35.62
N LYS A 126 18.34 16.70 35.52
CA LYS A 126 17.51 17.05 36.68
C LYS A 126 16.85 15.84 37.34
N VAL A 127 16.49 14.82 36.56
CA VAL A 127 15.94 13.58 37.10
C VAL A 127 16.99 12.85 37.92
N TYR A 128 18.21 12.69 37.38
CA TYR A 128 19.30 12.03 38.10
C TYR A 128 19.77 12.81 39.33
N GLU A 129 19.86 14.14 39.27
CA GLU A 129 20.21 14.96 40.44
C GLU A 129 19.21 14.75 41.58
N LYS A 130 17.91 14.67 41.27
CA LYS A 130 16.88 14.39 42.27
C LYS A 130 16.95 12.96 42.81
N GLU A 131 17.17 11.97 41.95
CA GLU A 131 17.33 10.57 42.39
C GLU A 131 18.53 10.38 43.33
N VAL A 132 19.61 11.15 43.15
CA VAL A 132 20.77 11.15 44.04
C VAL A 132 20.46 11.84 45.37
N GLU A 133 19.68 12.94 45.36
CA GLU A 133 19.22 13.60 46.59
C GLU A 133 18.29 12.69 47.42
N ASP A 134 17.40 11.95 46.75
CA ASP A 134 16.44 11.04 47.37
C ASP A 134 17.07 9.67 47.74
N PHE A 135 18.38 9.47 47.51
CA PHE A 135 19.07 8.20 47.76
C PHE A 135 19.54 8.08 49.22
N GLU A 136 18.81 7.32 50.04
CA GLU A 136 19.26 6.95 51.38
C GLU A 136 20.02 5.61 51.36
N PHE A 137 21.25 5.61 51.87
CA PHE A 137 21.99 4.37 52.08
C PHE A 137 21.38 3.60 53.26
N VAL A 138 20.77 2.44 52.96
CA VAL A 138 20.40 1.48 54.00
C VAL A 138 21.67 0.79 54.49
N SER A 139 22.22 1.25 55.62
CA SER A 139 23.27 0.55 56.35
C SER A 139 22.64 -0.56 57.19
N PHE A 140 23.12 -1.80 57.02
CA PHE A 140 22.80 -2.94 57.88
C PHE A 140 23.46 -2.83 59.26
#